data_AF-A0A428NZA4-F1
#
_entry.id   AF-A0A428NZA4-F1
#
_cell.length_a   1.000
_cell.length_b   1.000
_cell.length_c   1.000
_cell.angle_alpha   90.00
_cell.angle_beta   90.00
_cell.angle_gamma   90.00
#
_symmetry.space_group_name_H-M   'P 1'
#
loop_
_entity.id
_entity.type
_entity.pdbx_description
1 polymer ?
#
loop_
_entity_poly.entity_id
_entity_poly.type
_entity_poly.pdbx_seq_one_letter_code
_entity_poly.pdbx_strand_id
1 'polypeptide(L)'
;MTAKYWGRGPETWTPGLITAKTTGPFELESSAATPGDAASIPKASRVTVDPPSQFCRRNVHYKTGVGCEPATPPPPKNDNEQDIEDESTWLPWGASRDHLTPADTMRSVLSDNSFSRIDEDDIPLSTSSITRAVNRSQDQIEVDSWGFAIMARNLKSLHSLRENGGNMPPHDLKHIHPFHLAASHLDGAHSCCLVLIHLRTTLQGEFSLENNYTNDLGHTVLDSLMINILRSHTSVTPSEVCQGFEKQNRFPGEEVDICGRWDADSRCIRQLYASGRFTIPFEWKHPYCHSSVQTICHLITTLFVIDFSLDINLPSGLFSKRCGRCRKDLKLLPLHTLVMVALYLGDRGTSGETMFGAIATLSCMLAAGTNPCQTAEISVSALLGTDTGKECTHSSVTPSELASLVPDGVVESWPRERQRGWRAFVAVLDFALSGSQDLGVLWGASQTEMLTYRRIKTIDPWVSDRFDIQQLLQGLYDRPRPTNIPLHRDGDGLRQYFDTQGLFHGYGHLYPTNHEVCTRYFMNLEDWRRTTFIDPP
;
A
#
# COMPACT_ATOMS: atom_id res chain seq x y z
N MET A 1 -17.31 4.96 7.99
CA MET A 1 -17.58 6.31 8.52
C MET A 1 -17.12 6.46 9.96
N THR A 2 -17.80 5.85 10.94
CA THR A 2 -17.45 5.93 12.38
C THR A 2 -15.98 5.63 12.68
N ALA A 3 -15.49 4.43 12.32
CA ALA A 3 -14.09 4.06 12.54
C ALA A 3 -13.10 4.96 11.77
N LYS A 4 -13.46 5.37 10.55
CA LYS A 4 -12.57 6.19 9.70
C LYS A 4 -12.36 7.59 10.24
N TYR A 5 -13.42 8.21 10.73
CA TYR A 5 -13.40 9.61 11.15
C TYR A 5 -13.34 9.77 12.68
N TRP A 6 -13.15 8.66 13.40
CA TRP A 6 -13.03 8.65 14.84
C TRP A 6 -12.06 9.73 15.36
N GLY A 7 -12.55 10.58 16.26
CA GLY A 7 -11.78 11.67 16.88
C GLY A 7 -11.72 12.98 16.07
N ARG A 8 -12.48 13.13 14.98
CA ARG A 8 -12.65 14.39 14.23
C ARG A 8 -14.00 14.45 13.48
N GLY A 9 -14.48 15.65 13.16
CA GLY A 9 -15.73 15.83 12.41
C GLY A 9 -16.97 15.37 13.20
N PRO A 10 -18.05 14.89 12.54
CA PRO A 10 -19.26 14.46 13.23
C PRO A 10 -19.03 13.30 14.22
N GLU A 11 -19.44 13.50 15.48
CA GLU A 11 -19.46 12.45 16.51
C GLU A 11 -20.48 11.35 16.17
N THR A 12 -21.59 11.72 15.51
CA THR A 12 -22.65 10.79 15.08
C THR A 12 -22.88 10.90 13.57
N TRP A 13 -22.90 9.75 12.90
CA TRP A 13 -23.11 9.64 11.46
C TRP A 13 -24.57 9.29 11.17
N THR A 14 -25.38 10.32 10.89
CA THR A 14 -26.79 10.14 10.52
C THR A 14 -26.93 9.67 9.06
N PRO A 15 -28.09 9.13 8.64
CA PRO A 15 -28.29 8.70 7.26
C PRO A 15 -28.14 9.88 6.28
N GLY A 16 -28.51 11.09 6.72
CA GLY A 16 -28.32 12.32 5.93
C GLY A 16 -26.85 12.66 5.72
N LEU A 17 -26.01 12.58 6.75
CA LEU A 17 -24.57 12.82 6.65
C LEU A 17 -23.87 11.73 5.82
N ILE A 18 -24.27 10.47 6.01
CA ILE A 18 -23.76 9.35 5.22
C ILE A 18 -24.14 9.56 3.76
N THR A 19 -25.39 9.90 3.45
CA THR A 19 -25.85 10.15 2.08
C THR A 19 -25.09 11.34 1.47
N ALA A 20 -24.98 12.45 2.20
CA ALA A 20 -24.22 13.62 1.75
C ALA A 20 -22.78 13.23 1.39
N LYS A 21 -22.09 12.51 2.28
CA LYS A 21 -20.72 12.06 2.03
C LYS A 21 -20.61 11.02 0.93
N THR A 22 -21.49 10.04 0.86
CA THR A 22 -21.35 8.89 -0.05
C THR A 22 -21.82 9.20 -1.47
N THR A 23 -22.90 9.97 -1.58
CA THR A 23 -23.51 10.33 -2.87
C THR A 23 -23.13 11.72 -3.34
N GLY A 24 -22.58 12.60 -2.49
CA GLY A 24 -22.32 14.00 -2.82
C GLY A 24 -23.61 14.80 -3.08
N PRO A 25 -23.51 16.06 -3.53
CA PRO A 25 -24.65 16.82 -4.03
C PRO A 25 -25.05 16.34 -5.43
N PHE A 26 -25.28 15.04 -5.60
CA PHE A 26 -26.07 14.58 -6.73
C PHE A 26 -27.49 15.01 -6.45
N GLU A 27 -27.90 16.11 -7.10
CA GLU A 27 -29.31 16.28 -7.43
C GLU A 27 -29.71 15.03 -8.20
N LEU A 28 -30.31 14.06 -7.51
CA LEU A 28 -31.34 13.26 -8.15
C LEU A 28 -32.31 14.31 -8.68
N GLU A 29 -32.27 14.57 -9.99
CA GLU A 29 -33.35 15.30 -10.65
C GLU A 29 -34.64 14.74 -10.09
N SER A 30 -35.38 15.61 -9.40
CA SER A 30 -36.59 15.25 -8.69
C SER A 30 -37.61 14.74 -9.70
N SER A 31 -37.60 13.45 -10.01
CA SER A 31 -38.81 12.80 -10.43
C SER A 31 -39.67 12.72 -9.18
N ALA A 32 -40.64 13.64 -9.12
CA ALA A 32 -41.75 13.55 -8.20
C ALA A 32 -42.41 12.17 -8.37
N ALA A 33 -41.98 11.20 -7.56
CA ALA A 33 -42.58 9.89 -7.51
C ALA A 33 -43.84 10.01 -6.65
N THR A 34 -45.00 10.02 -7.31
CA THR A 34 -46.30 9.76 -6.69
C THR A 34 -46.28 8.38 -6.01
N PRO A 35 -47.02 8.16 -4.90
CA PRO A 35 -47.02 6.88 -4.21
C PRO A 35 -47.67 5.82 -5.10
N GLY A 36 -46.88 4.90 -5.65
CA GLY A 36 -47.39 3.82 -6.48
C GLY A 36 -46.40 3.09 -7.38
N ASP A 37 -45.22 3.65 -7.67
CA ASP A 37 -44.26 2.98 -8.55
C ASP A 37 -43.36 1.99 -7.79
N ALA A 38 -43.56 0.71 -8.09
CA ALA A 38 -42.71 -0.39 -7.66
C ALA A 38 -41.23 -0.09 -7.98
N ALA A 39 -40.36 -0.32 -6.99
CA ALA A 39 -38.91 -0.16 -7.00
C ALA A 39 -38.25 -0.24 -8.39
N SER A 40 -38.17 0.90 -9.07
CA SER A 40 -37.35 1.04 -10.27
C SER A 40 -35.91 1.26 -9.82
N ILE A 41 -35.08 0.23 -10.00
CA ILE A 41 -33.62 0.32 -9.90
C ILE A 41 -33.17 1.54 -10.74
N PRO A 42 -32.40 2.49 -10.19
CA PRO A 42 -31.92 3.63 -10.95
C PRO A 42 -31.19 3.11 -12.18
N LYS A 43 -31.65 3.51 -13.38
CA LYS A 43 -30.93 3.17 -14.62
C LYS A 43 -29.51 3.73 -14.50
N ALA A 44 -28.52 2.84 -14.44
CA ALA A 44 -27.08 3.11 -14.34
C ALA A 44 -26.49 3.85 -15.55
N SER A 45 -27.31 4.56 -16.32
CA SER A 45 -26.96 5.08 -17.63
C SER A 45 -26.83 6.60 -17.55
N ARG A 46 -25.62 7.08 -17.20
CA ARG A 46 -25.03 8.43 -17.42
C ARG A 46 -24.28 9.04 -16.21
N VAL A 47 -23.74 8.24 -15.28
CA VAL A 47 -22.78 8.81 -14.31
C VAL A 47 -21.44 9.02 -15.02
N THR A 48 -21.11 10.26 -15.34
CA THR A 48 -19.76 10.66 -15.77
C THR A 48 -18.81 10.48 -14.59
N VAL A 49 -17.75 9.70 -14.77
CA VAL A 49 -16.76 9.42 -13.73
C VAL A 49 -15.51 10.23 -14.03
N ASP A 50 -15.20 11.15 -13.13
CA ASP A 50 -13.99 11.97 -13.23
C ASP A 50 -12.79 11.14 -12.75
N PRO A 51 -11.71 11.01 -13.56
CA PRO A 51 -10.54 10.25 -13.14
C PRO A 51 -9.83 10.95 -11.97
N PRO A 52 -9.14 10.19 -11.10
CA PRO A 52 -8.30 10.78 -10.07
C PRO A 52 -7.15 11.57 -10.71
N SER A 53 -6.56 12.46 -9.91
CA SER A 53 -5.33 13.13 -10.28
C SER A 53 -4.25 12.11 -10.69
N GLN A 54 -3.45 12.44 -11.71
CA GLN A 54 -2.27 11.65 -12.10
C GLN A 54 -1.09 11.85 -11.13
N PHE A 55 -1.24 12.77 -10.18
CA PHE A 55 -0.22 13.19 -9.26
C PHE A 55 -0.39 12.58 -7.88
N CYS A 56 0.64 11.91 -7.39
CA CYS A 56 0.66 11.27 -6.07
C CYS A 56 0.53 12.28 -4.93
N ARG A 57 -0.02 11.82 -3.79
CA ARG A 57 0.14 12.48 -2.49
C ARG A 57 1.52 12.10 -1.94
N ARG A 58 2.21 13.08 -1.34
CA ARG A 58 3.61 12.99 -0.93
C ARG A 58 3.69 12.95 0.58
N ASN A 59 4.57 12.09 1.11
CA ASN A 59 4.71 11.91 2.55
C ASN A 59 6.15 12.13 2.94
N VAL A 60 6.34 13.09 3.82
CA VAL A 60 7.66 13.48 4.27
C VAL A 60 7.70 13.36 5.78
N HIS A 61 8.56 12.47 6.27
CA HIS A 61 8.91 12.49 7.69
C HIS A 61 9.59 13.82 7.98
N TYR A 62 9.07 14.56 8.96
CA TYR A 62 9.57 15.87 9.33
C TYR A 62 9.77 15.98 10.84
N LYS A 63 10.80 16.70 11.25
CA LYS A 63 11.11 16.93 12.66
C LYS A 63 10.44 18.22 13.13
N THR A 64 9.42 18.09 13.98
CA THR A 64 8.75 19.21 14.68
C THR A 64 9.66 20.07 15.56
N GLY A 65 10.89 19.62 15.86
CA GLY A 65 11.88 20.31 16.69
C GLY A 65 12.90 21.20 15.96
N VAL A 66 12.78 21.47 14.66
CA VAL A 66 13.56 22.53 14.00
C VAL A 66 12.79 23.82 14.18
N GLY A 67 13.35 24.77 14.94
CA GLY A 67 12.76 26.09 15.19
C GLY A 67 12.66 26.91 13.90
N CYS A 68 11.70 26.60 13.05
CA CYS A 68 11.12 27.60 12.18
C CYS A 68 10.36 28.56 13.08
N GLU A 69 10.61 29.87 12.94
CA GLU A 69 9.76 30.88 13.58
C GLU A 69 8.31 30.50 13.33
N PRO A 70 7.47 30.39 14.38
CA PRO A 70 6.06 30.11 14.19
C PRO A 70 5.51 31.27 13.38
N ALA A 71 5.32 31.06 12.08
CA ALA A 71 4.42 31.90 11.32
C ALA A 71 3.08 31.74 12.03
N THR A 72 2.64 32.80 12.71
CA THR A 72 1.33 32.84 13.34
C THR A 72 0.36 32.35 12.29
N PRO A 73 -0.32 31.20 12.49
CA PRO A 73 -1.34 30.77 11.58
C PRO A 73 -2.27 31.96 11.41
N PRO A 74 -2.71 32.31 10.18
CA PRO A 74 -3.79 33.26 10.05
C PRO A 74 -4.88 32.78 11.01
N PRO A 75 -5.41 33.67 11.89
CA PRO A 75 -6.44 33.27 12.84
C PRO A 75 -7.50 32.49 12.05
N PRO A 76 -7.96 31.33 12.55
CA PRO A 76 -8.97 30.56 11.85
C PRO A 76 -10.08 31.53 11.49
N LYS A 77 -10.34 31.69 10.18
CA LYS A 77 -11.53 32.40 9.76
C LYS A 77 -12.66 31.72 10.50
N ASN A 78 -13.44 32.53 11.20
CA ASN A 78 -14.49 32.10 12.11
C ASN A 78 -15.70 31.63 11.29
N ASP A 79 -15.47 30.68 10.39
CA ASP A 79 -16.48 30.01 9.59
C ASP A 79 -16.65 28.66 10.28
N ASN A 80 -17.51 28.60 11.31
CA ASN A 80 -17.89 27.39 12.05
C ASN A 80 -18.61 26.33 11.18
N GLU A 81 -18.51 26.44 9.86
CA GLU A 81 -19.09 25.50 8.92
C GLU A 81 -18.06 24.40 8.64
N GLN A 82 -18.18 23.30 9.39
CA GLN A 82 -17.50 22.05 9.03
C GLN A 82 -18.16 21.52 7.75
N ASP A 83 -17.51 21.72 6.61
CA ASP A 83 -17.97 21.18 5.34
C ASP A 83 -17.82 19.66 5.34
N ILE A 84 -18.94 18.93 5.17
CA ILE A 84 -18.97 17.47 5.17
C ILE A 84 -18.13 16.87 4.02
N GLU A 85 -17.93 17.61 2.92
CA GLU A 85 -17.10 17.16 1.81
C GLU A 85 -15.61 17.47 2.02
N ASP A 86 -15.27 18.55 2.74
CA ASP A 86 -13.89 18.96 3.02
C ASP A 86 -13.42 18.58 4.43
N GLU A 87 -12.77 17.42 4.54
CA GLU A 87 -12.20 16.92 5.79
C GLU A 87 -11.17 17.86 6.44
N SER A 88 -10.56 18.77 5.68
CA SER A 88 -9.57 19.72 6.23
C SER A 88 -10.21 20.79 7.12
N THR A 89 -11.53 20.97 7.01
CA THR A 89 -12.33 21.88 7.85
C THR A 89 -12.73 21.26 9.19
N TRP A 90 -12.49 19.95 9.38
CA TRP A 90 -13.01 19.22 10.53
C TRP A 90 -12.13 19.40 11.76
N LEU A 91 -12.75 19.82 12.86
CA LEU A 91 -12.06 19.96 14.13
C LEU A 91 -11.93 18.60 14.84
N PRO A 92 -10.84 18.38 15.60
CA PRO A 92 -10.74 17.27 16.53
C PRO A 92 -11.85 17.32 17.57
N TRP A 93 -12.29 16.15 18.04
CA TRP A 93 -13.23 16.09 19.17
C TRP A 93 -12.61 16.67 20.44
N GLY A 94 -13.43 17.31 21.28
CA GLY A 94 -12.98 17.87 22.55
C GLY A 94 -12.50 16.78 23.50
N ALA A 95 -11.38 17.05 24.20
CA ALA A 95 -10.76 16.14 25.16
C ALA A 95 -11.56 15.90 26.45
N SER A 96 -12.67 16.64 26.66
CA SER A 96 -13.43 16.67 27.92
C SER A 96 -14.71 15.82 27.90
N ARG A 97 -14.89 14.94 26.92
CA ARG A 97 -16.08 14.10 26.80
C ARG A 97 -15.70 12.63 26.83
N ASP A 98 -16.41 11.85 27.63
CA ASP A 98 -16.39 10.39 27.58
C ASP A 98 -17.08 9.97 26.28
N HIS A 99 -16.28 9.80 25.23
CA HIS A 99 -16.77 9.30 23.96
C HIS A 99 -16.94 7.78 24.07
N LEU A 100 -18.06 7.24 23.57
CA LEU A 100 -18.24 5.80 23.41
C LEU A 100 -17.07 5.21 22.62
N THR A 101 -16.76 3.92 22.73
CA THR A 101 -15.74 3.34 21.84
C THR A 101 -16.25 3.22 20.39
N PRO A 102 -15.39 3.03 19.38
CA PRO A 102 -15.84 2.69 18.03
C PRO A 102 -16.78 1.48 18.00
N ALA A 103 -16.50 0.46 18.82
CA ALA A 103 -17.30 -0.75 18.94
C ALA A 103 -18.67 -0.48 19.59
N ASP A 104 -18.70 0.30 20.67
CA ASP A 104 -19.96 0.69 21.33
C ASP A 104 -20.83 1.57 20.42
N THR A 105 -20.20 2.48 19.68
CA THR A 105 -20.89 3.32 18.70
C THR A 105 -21.49 2.47 17.60
N MET A 106 -20.74 1.51 17.05
CA MET A 106 -21.25 0.57 16.05
C MET A 106 -22.42 -0.25 16.59
N ARG A 107 -22.32 -0.72 17.84
CA ARG A 107 -23.37 -1.49 18.52
C ARG A 107 -24.67 -0.69 18.67
N SER A 108 -24.58 0.56 19.14
CA SER A 108 -25.74 1.45 19.27
C SER A 108 -26.36 1.73 17.90
N VAL A 109 -25.56 2.09 16.90
CA VAL A 109 -26.06 2.42 15.56
C VAL A 109 -26.76 1.23 14.89
N LEU A 110 -26.24 0.01 15.05
CA LEU A 110 -26.88 -1.21 14.55
C LEU A 110 -28.16 -1.56 15.33
N SER A 111 -28.18 -1.33 16.64
CA SER A 111 -29.34 -1.63 17.48
C SER A 111 -30.51 -0.70 17.19
N ASP A 112 -30.21 0.57 16.90
CA ASP A 112 -31.20 1.63 16.73
C ASP A 112 -31.49 1.96 15.25
N ASN A 113 -30.90 1.21 14.31
CA ASN A 113 -30.98 1.41 12.85
C ASN A 113 -30.69 2.86 12.39
N SER A 114 -29.86 3.60 13.14
CA SER A 114 -29.68 5.05 12.96
C SER A 114 -28.83 5.45 11.75
N PHE A 115 -28.44 4.49 10.92
CA PHE A 115 -27.67 4.67 9.67
C PHE A 115 -28.54 4.62 8.40
N SER A 116 -29.81 4.20 8.51
CA SER A 116 -30.73 4.08 7.37
C SER A 116 -31.94 5.00 7.51
N ARG A 117 -32.57 5.36 6.38
CA ARG A 117 -33.88 6.03 6.33
C ARG A 117 -35.04 5.06 6.08
N ILE A 118 -34.76 3.77 5.95
CA ILE A 118 -35.78 2.73 5.76
C ILE A 118 -36.55 2.59 7.07
N ASP A 119 -37.88 2.69 6.99
CA ASP A 119 -38.78 2.52 8.13
C ASP A 119 -38.61 1.11 8.73
N GLU A 120 -38.76 0.96 10.04
CA GLU A 120 -38.56 -0.33 10.72
C GLU A 120 -39.47 -1.42 10.15
N ASP A 121 -40.67 -1.05 9.69
CA ASP A 121 -41.65 -1.93 9.07
C ASP A 121 -41.24 -2.40 7.66
N ASP A 122 -40.35 -1.66 7.00
CA ASP A 122 -39.84 -1.93 5.65
C ASP A 122 -38.48 -2.67 5.65
N ILE A 123 -37.89 -2.89 6.83
CA ILE A 123 -36.66 -3.68 6.95
C ILE A 123 -37.04 -5.17 6.86
N PRO A 124 -36.35 -5.98 6.03
CA PRO A 124 -36.64 -7.42 5.90
C PRO A 124 -36.48 -8.23 7.20
N LEU A 125 -35.95 -7.61 8.26
CA LEU A 125 -35.64 -8.18 9.57
C LEU A 125 -36.10 -7.20 10.65
N SER A 126 -36.78 -7.69 11.69
CA SER A 126 -37.21 -6.83 12.79
C SER A 126 -36.02 -6.23 13.53
N THR A 127 -36.11 -4.95 13.92
CA THR A 127 -35.12 -4.25 14.76
C THR A 127 -34.78 -5.05 16.01
N SER A 128 -35.79 -5.63 16.68
CA SER A 128 -35.60 -6.55 17.81
C SER A 128 -34.77 -7.81 17.53
N SER A 129 -34.78 -8.31 16.28
CA SER A 129 -33.94 -9.43 15.86
C SER A 129 -32.51 -8.98 15.58
N ILE A 130 -32.32 -7.78 15.03
CA ILE A 130 -31.02 -7.15 14.82
C ILE A 130 -30.36 -6.87 16.18
N THR A 131 -31.04 -6.23 17.12
CA THR A 131 -30.52 -5.98 18.48
C THR A 131 -30.15 -7.28 19.18
N ARG A 132 -30.95 -8.35 19.03
CA ARG A 132 -30.66 -9.66 19.63
C ARG A 132 -29.45 -10.33 18.97
N ALA A 133 -29.28 -10.19 17.65
CA ALA A 133 -28.11 -10.68 16.93
C ALA A 133 -26.84 -9.92 17.37
N VAL A 134 -26.92 -8.58 17.40
CA VAL A 134 -25.87 -7.65 17.85
C VAL A 134 -25.40 -7.99 19.27
N ASN A 135 -26.33 -8.23 20.20
CA ASN A 135 -26.01 -8.61 21.58
C ASN A 135 -25.41 -10.02 21.69
N ARG A 136 -25.70 -10.93 20.74
CA ARG A 136 -25.10 -12.27 20.69
C ARG A 136 -23.74 -12.31 20.02
N SER A 137 -23.39 -11.26 19.27
CA SER A 137 -22.18 -11.18 18.45
C SER A 137 -21.25 -10.05 18.92
N GLN A 138 -21.22 -9.76 20.21
CA GLN A 138 -20.42 -8.64 20.75
C GLN A 138 -18.93 -8.77 20.36
N ASP A 139 -18.35 -9.96 20.52
CA ASP A 139 -16.95 -10.23 20.13
C ASP A 139 -16.72 -10.00 18.63
N GLN A 140 -17.70 -10.35 17.78
CA GLN A 140 -17.61 -10.13 16.35
C GLN A 140 -17.64 -8.63 16.00
N ILE A 141 -18.46 -7.83 16.69
CA ILE A 141 -18.51 -6.38 16.48
C ILE A 141 -17.18 -5.73 16.88
N GLU A 142 -16.52 -6.24 17.91
CA GLU A 142 -15.18 -5.78 18.29
C GLU A 142 -14.15 -6.13 17.22
N VAL A 143 -14.16 -7.37 16.71
CA VAL A 143 -13.30 -7.78 15.58
C VAL A 143 -13.55 -6.93 14.34
N ASP A 144 -14.81 -6.68 13.98
CA ASP A 144 -15.19 -5.84 12.85
C ASP A 144 -14.73 -4.40 13.06
N SER A 145 -14.83 -3.88 14.28
CA SER A 145 -14.36 -2.52 14.63
C SER A 145 -12.84 -2.38 14.46
N TRP A 146 -12.08 -3.40 14.87
CA TRP A 146 -10.64 -3.48 14.58
C TRP A 146 -10.39 -3.51 13.07
N GLY A 147 -11.11 -4.36 12.33
CA GLY A 147 -11.02 -4.47 10.88
C GLY A 147 -11.25 -3.13 10.18
N PHE A 148 -12.33 -2.43 10.52
CA PHE A 148 -12.64 -1.12 9.96
C PHE A 148 -11.62 -0.05 10.36
N ALA A 149 -11.11 -0.07 11.59
CA ALA A 149 -10.08 0.87 12.04
C ALA A 149 -8.75 0.66 11.26
N ILE A 150 -8.38 -0.59 11.00
CA ILE A 150 -7.20 -0.95 10.17
C ILE A 150 -7.43 -0.52 8.72
N MET A 151 -8.55 -0.92 8.11
CA MET A 151 -8.89 -0.57 6.70
C MET A 151 -9.02 0.93 6.47
N ALA A 152 -9.42 1.67 7.51
CA ALA A 152 -9.49 3.12 7.50
C ALA A 152 -8.19 3.82 7.91
N ARG A 153 -7.22 3.03 8.39
CA ARG A 153 -5.91 3.48 8.87
C ARG A 153 -6.01 4.57 9.94
N ASN A 154 -7.05 4.49 10.76
CA ASN A 154 -7.30 5.47 11.82
C ASN A 154 -6.62 5.02 13.11
N LEU A 155 -5.41 5.55 13.34
CA LEU A 155 -4.64 5.28 14.56
C LEU A 155 -5.41 5.67 15.82
N LYS A 156 -6.16 6.79 15.83
CA LYS A 156 -6.95 7.19 17.01
C LYS A 156 -8.03 6.16 17.34
N SER A 157 -8.67 5.59 16.31
CA SER A 157 -9.63 4.50 16.49
C SER A 157 -8.96 3.25 17.06
N LEU A 158 -7.76 2.88 16.56
CA LEU A 158 -7.01 1.74 17.08
C LEU A 158 -6.54 1.94 18.53
N HIS A 159 -6.03 3.13 18.86
CA HIS A 159 -5.69 3.52 20.23
C HIS A 159 -6.92 3.44 21.15
N SER A 160 -8.07 3.96 20.74
CA SER A 160 -9.31 3.91 21.51
C SER A 160 -9.80 2.47 21.73
N LEU A 161 -9.70 1.59 20.73
CA LEU A 161 -10.04 0.18 20.85
C LEU A 161 -9.10 -0.55 21.84
N ARG A 162 -7.81 -0.21 21.83
CA ARG A 162 -6.82 -0.77 22.76
C ARG A 162 -7.06 -0.31 24.20
N GLU A 163 -7.27 0.99 24.43
CA GLU A 163 -7.40 1.54 25.77
C GLU A 163 -8.66 1.07 26.49
N ASN A 164 -9.75 0.85 25.73
CA ASN A 164 -11.06 0.50 26.29
C ASN A 164 -11.42 -0.99 26.18
N GLY A 165 -10.75 -1.77 25.33
CA GLY A 165 -11.01 -3.21 25.11
C GLY A 165 -10.43 -4.15 26.17
N GLY A 166 -9.83 -3.63 27.25
CA GLY A 166 -9.10 -4.43 28.24
C GLY A 166 -7.70 -4.84 27.79
N ASN A 167 -7.01 -5.64 28.59
CA ASN A 167 -5.59 -5.98 28.34
C ASN A 167 -5.34 -6.93 27.16
N MET A 168 -6.37 -7.54 26.56
CA MET A 168 -6.23 -8.56 25.52
C MET A 168 -7.11 -8.27 24.30
N PRO A 169 -6.60 -8.43 23.07
CA PRO A 169 -7.41 -8.34 21.86
C PRO A 169 -8.50 -9.43 21.79
N PRO A 170 -9.58 -9.23 21.01
CA PRO A 170 -10.59 -10.27 20.78
C PRO A 170 -9.98 -11.55 20.20
N HIS A 171 -10.40 -12.72 20.68
CA HIS A 171 -9.83 -14.02 20.27
C HIS A 171 -9.84 -14.24 18.76
N ASP A 172 -10.93 -13.84 18.10
CA ASP A 172 -11.16 -14.07 16.68
C ASP A 172 -10.48 -13.03 15.78
N LEU A 173 -9.74 -12.08 16.36
CA LEU A 173 -9.01 -11.05 15.62
C LEU A 173 -7.98 -11.65 14.65
N LYS A 174 -7.41 -12.82 14.95
CA LYS A 174 -6.50 -13.52 14.04
C LYS A 174 -7.14 -13.88 12.69
N HIS A 175 -8.45 -14.12 12.67
CA HIS A 175 -9.16 -14.52 11.45
C HIS A 175 -9.29 -13.39 10.41
N ILE A 176 -9.15 -12.13 10.84
CA ILE A 176 -9.10 -11.00 9.91
C ILE A 176 -7.67 -10.70 9.42
N HIS A 177 -6.68 -11.47 9.87
CA HIS A 177 -5.27 -11.36 9.48
C HIS A 177 -4.77 -9.90 9.53
N PRO A 178 -4.71 -9.28 10.73
CA PRO A 178 -4.62 -7.81 10.88
C PRO A 178 -3.41 -7.19 10.17
N PHE A 179 -2.26 -7.87 10.16
CA PHE A 179 -1.07 -7.41 9.45
C PHE A 179 -1.23 -7.45 7.92
N HIS A 180 -1.87 -8.48 7.38
CA HIS A 180 -2.22 -8.57 5.97
C HIS A 180 -3.27 -7.53 5.58
N LEU A 181 -4.25 -7.30 6.45
CA LEU A 181 -5.30 -6.31 6.23
C LEU A 181 -4.71 -4.89 6.18
N ALA A 182 -3.79 -4.57 7.10
CA ALA A 182 -3.04 -3.32 7.09
C ALA A 182 -2.19 -3.18 5.83
N ALA A 183 -1.45 -4.23 5.46
CA ALA A 183 -0.65 -4.24 4.24
C ALA A 183 -1.51 -4.08 2.98
N SER A 184 -2.76 -4.55 2.95
CA SER A 184 -3.65 -4.44 1.79
C SER A 184 -4.26 -3.04 1.61
N HIS A 185 -4.28 -2.22 2.67
CA HIS A 185 -4.92 -0.89 2.68
C HIS A 185 -3.88 0.23 2.86
N LEU A 186 -2.69 0.07 2.28
CA LEU A 186 -1.67 1.12 2.24
C LEU A 186 -2.19 2.30 1.42
N ASP A 187 -2.04 3.53 1.94
CA ASP A 187 -2.59 4.74 1.33
C ASP A 187 -1.60 5.91 1.22
N GLY A 188 -0.31 5.61 1.32
CA GLY A 188 0.72 6.62 1.48
C GLY A 188 0.54 7.43 2.77
N ALA A 189 -0.25 8.52 2.68
CA ALA A 189 -0.17 9.74 3.49
C ALA A 189 -0.63 9.69 4.93
N HIS A 190 -1.48 8.75 5.30
CA HIS A 190 -2.01 8.69 6.65
C HIS A 190 -1.31 7.64 7.52
N SER A 191 -0.58 6.71 6.89
CA SER A 191 -0.38 5.39 7.49
C SER A 191 0.97 4.76 7.20
N CYS A 192 1.86 5.46 6.46
CA CYS A 192 2.99 4.90 5.71
C CYS A 192 3.56 3.59 6.24
N CYS A 193 3.91 3.51 7.53
CA CYS A 193 4.16 2.28 8.30
C CYS A 193 3.50 2.29 9.70
N LEU A 194 2.83 3.39 10.08
CA LEU A 194 2.39 3.66 11.45
C LEU A 194 1.35 2.65 11.97
N VAL A 195 0.41 2.23 11.11
CA VAL A 195 -0.58 1.21 11.49
C VAL A 195 0.11 -0.10 11.80
N LEU A 196 1.10 -0.52 10.99
CA LEU A 196 1.84 -1.75 11.23
C LEU A 196 2.65 -1.69 12.53
N ILE A 197 3.30 -0.56 12.80
CA ILE A 197 4.03 -0.32 14.07
C ILE A 197 3.07 -0.39 15.26
N HIS A 198 1.90 0.25 15.15
CA HIS A 198 0.88 0.20 16.20
C HIS A 198 0.37 -1.22 16.42
N LEU A 199 0.08 -1.98 15.35
CA LEU A 199 -0.34 -3.37 15.46
C LEU A 199 0.76 -4.23 16.08
N ARG A 200 2.02 -4.08 15.67
CA ARG A 200 3.16 -4.84 16.22
C ARG A 200 3.37 -4.55 17.71
N THR A 201 3.21 -3.30 18.14
CA THR A 201 3.36 -2.93 19.56
C THR A 201 2.16 -3.36 20.41
N THR A 202 0.97 -3.43 19.81
CA THR A 202 -0.28 -3.72 20.52
C THR A 202 -0.63 -5.21 20.54
N LEU A 203 -0.38 -5.92 19.44
CA LEU A 203 -0.68 -7.33 19.29
C LEU A 203 0.55 -8.16 19.64
N GLN A 204 0.47 -8.86 20.78
CA GLN A 204 1.55 -9.68 21.35
C GLN A 204 1.07 -11.13 21.56
N GLY A 205 2.00 -12.02 21.89
CA GLY A 205 1.67 -13.43 22.16
C GLY A 205 1.11 -14.13 20.92
N GLU A 206 -0.06 -14.75 21.03
CA GLU A 206 -0.69 -15.45 19.90
C GLU A 206 -1.07 -14.53 18.73
N PHE A 207 -1.24 -13.23 18.98
CA PHE A 207 -1.54 -12.23 17.95
C PHE A 207 -0.29 -11.55 17.39
N SER A 208 0.91 -11.98 17.81
CA SER A 208 2.15 -11.36 17.35
C SER A 208 2.33 -11.50 15.83
N LEU A 209 3.16 -10.62 15.27
CA LEU A 209 3.49 -10.63 13.85
C LEU A 209 4.04 -12.00 13.43
N GLU A 210 4.91 -12.61 14.22
CA GLU A 210 5.52 -13.91 13.91
C GLU A 210 4.47 -15.02 13.74
N ASN A 211 3.46 -15.03 14.61
CA ASN A 211 2.39 -16.02 14.58
C ASN A 211 1.34 -15.75 13.49
N ASN A 212 1.26 -14.51 13.00
CA ASN A 212 0.27 -14.05 12.03
C ASN A 212 0.93 -13.50 10.74
N TYR A 213 2.17 -13.93 10.46
CA TYR A 213 2.91 -13.48 9.29
C TYR A 213 2.43 -14.16 8.00
N THR A 214 1.88 -15.37 8.13
CA THR A 214 1.33 -16.15 7.01
C THR A 214 -0.16 -16.36 7.23
N ASN A 215 -0.98 -16.07 6.23
CA ASN A 215 -2.43 -16.26 6.29
C ASN A 215 -2.88 -17.64 5.80
N ASP A 216 -4.19 -17.87 5.80
CA ASP A 216 -4.80 -19.16 5.40
C ASP A 216 -4.60 -19.52 3.92
N LEU A 217 -4.22 -18.56 3.07
CA LEU A 217 -3.86 -18.78 1.67
C LEU A 217 -2.37 -19.13 1.51
N GLY A 218 -1.62 -19.17 2.60
CA GLY A 218 -0.17 -19.32 2.59
C GLY A 218 0.56 -18.08 2.08
N HIS A 219 -0.12 -16.93 1.99
CA HIS A 219 0.54 -15.67 1.68
C HIS A 219 1.25 -15.15 2.91
N THR A 220 2.42 -14.57 2.74
CA THR A 220 3.12 -13.78 3.76
C THR A 220 2.64 -12.33 3.80
N VAL A 221 2.96 -11.57 4.85
CA VAL A 221 2.69 -10.11 4.85
C VAL A 221 3.46 -9.43 3.71
N LEU A 222 4.67 -9.91 3.40
CA LEU A 222 5.45 -9.45 2.25
C LEU A 222 4.75 -9.74 0.90
N ASP A 223 4.08 -10.89 0.77
CA ASP A 223 3.25 -11.18 -0.41
C ASP A 223 2.12 -10.16 -0.58
N SER A 224 1.56 -9.67 0.52
CA SER A 224 0.54 -8.63 0.47
C SER A 224 1.13 -7.32 -0.09
N LEU A 225 2.38 -7.00 0.22
CA LEU A 225 3.10 -5.87 -0.39
C LEU A 225 3.31 -6.08 -1.90
N MET A 226 3.69 -7.28 -2.32
CA MET A 226 3.85 -7.62 -3.76
C MET A 226 2.52 -7.52 -4.52
N ILE A 227 1.42 -7.99 -3.91
CA ILE A 227 0.07 -7.84 -4.45
C ILE A 227 -0.28 -6.36 -4.65
N ASN A 228 0.06 -5.47 -3.70
CA ASN A 228 -0.22 -4.04 -3.86
C ASN A 228 0.51 -3.42 -5.05
N ILE A 229 1.75 -3.82 -5.31
CA ILE A 229 2.51 -3.36 -6.47
C ILE A 229 1.78 -3.78 -7.76
N LEU A 230 1.47 -5.07 -7.88
CA LEU A 230 0.77 -5.62 -9.06
C LEU A 230 -0.60 -4.95 -9.25
N ARG A 231 -1.40 -4.89 -8.19
CA ARG A 231 -2.73 -4.27 -8.17
C ARG A 231 -2.70 -2.83 -8.65
N SER A 232 -1.74 -2.04 -8.17
CA SER A 232 -1.75 -0.59 -8.37
C SER A 232 -1.04 -0.14 -9.65
N HIS A 233 -0.16 -0.96 -10.21
CA HIS A 233 0.74 -0.55 -11.29
C HIS A 233 0.69 -1.44 -12.54
N THR A 234 -0.10 -2.51 -12.53
CA THR A 234 -0.24 -3.43 -13.67
C THR A 234 -1.71 -3.72 -14.03
N SER A 235 -1.91 -4.37 -15.16
CA SER A 235 -3.21 -4.91 -15.59
C SER A 235 -3.43 -6.37 -15.16
N VAL A 236 -2.57 -6.93 -14.30
CA VAL A 236 -2.68 -8.31 -13.81
C VAL A 236 -3.97 -8.50 -13.02
N THR A 237 -4.58 -9.69 -13.15
CA THR A 237 -5.79 -10.07 -12.42
C THR A 237 -5.47 -10.94 -11.18
N PRO A 238 -6.35 -10.99 -10.16
CA PRO A 238 -6.10 -11.77 -8.95
C PRO A 238 -5.79 -13.25 -9.21
N SER A 239 -6.50 -13.89 -10.14
CA SER A 239 -6.34 -15.31 -10.50
C SER A 239 -4.96 -15.64 -11.09
N GLU A 240 -4.30 -14.67 -11.71
CA GLU A 240 -2.96 -14.85 -12.28
C GLU A 240 -1.86 -14.86 -11.21
N VAL A 241 -2.13 -14.20 -10.07
CA VAL A 241 -1.18 -14.08 -8.95
C VAL A 241 -1.33 -15.25 -8.00
N CYS A 242 -2.56 -15.66 -7.69
CA CYS A 242 -2.83 -16.77 -6.77
C CYS A 242 -4.09 -17.54 -7.17
N GLN A 243 -4.01 -18.86 -7.14
CA GLN A 243 -5.17 -19.74 -7.36
C GLN A 243 -6.28 -19.53 -6.33
N GLY A 244 -5.92 -19.18 -5.08
CA GLY A 244 -6.89 -18.82 -4.03
C GLY A 244 -7.77 -17.62 -4.39
N PHE A 245 -7.38 -16.83 -5.39
CA PHE A 245 -8.14 -15.70 -5.90
C PHE A 245 -8.92 -15.99 -7.19
N GLU A 246 -9.04 -17.25 -7.63
CA GLU A 246 -9.74 -17.62 -8.87
C GLU A 246 -11.19 -17.12 -8.94
N LYS A 247 -11.87 -17.02 -7.78
CA LYS A 247 -13.24 -16.51 -7.69
C LYS A 247 -13.32 -15.00 -7.46
N GLN A 248 -12.19 -14.31 -7.34
CA GLN A 248 -12.13 -12.88 -7.05
C GLN A 248 -11.96 -12.08 -8.33
N ASN A 249 -12.88 -11.14 -8.56
CA ASN A 249 -12.80 -10.21 -9.69
C ASN A 249 -11.99 -8.96 -9.39
N ARG A 250 -11.58 -8.76 -8.13
CA ARG A 250 -10.85 -7.58 -7.64
C ARG A 250 -9.83 -7.99 -6.60
N PHE A 251 -8.75 -7.23 -6.47
CA PHE A 251 -7.81 -7.47 -5.36
C PHE A 251 -8.38 -6.95 -4.04
N PRO A 252 -8.01 -7.53 -2.89
CA PRO A 252 -8.28 -6.91 -1.59
C PRO A 252 -7.68 -5.49 -1.53
N GLY A 253 -8.45 -4.52 -1.04
CA GLY A 253 -8.02 -3.13 -0.84
C GLY A 253 -7.86 -2.29 -2.12
N GLU A 254 -8.37 -2.73 -3.27
CA GLU A 254 -8.27 -2.01 -4.55
C GLU A 254 -8.89 -0.60 -4.52
N GLU A 255 -9.84 -0.37 -3.62
CA GLU A 255 -10.44 0.93 -3.31
C GLU A 255 -9.46 1.94 -2.69
N VAL A 256 -8.24 1.53 -2.33
CA VAL A 256 -7.18 2.40 -1.78
C VAL A 256 -5.95 2.38 -2.68
N ASP A 257 -5.56 3.56 -3.15
CA ASP A 257 -4.34 3.73 -3.93
C ASP A 257 -3.12 3.78 -3.01
N ILE A 258 -2.11 2.96 -3.29
CA ILE A 258 -0.91 2.88 -2.46
C ILE A 258 -0.15 4.21 -2.35
N CYS A 259 -0.21 5.07 -3.36
CA CYS A 259 0.40 6.41 -3.32
C CYS A 259 -0.58 7.53 -2.90
N GLY A 260 -1.76 7.15 -2.41
CA GLY A 260 -2.73 8.03 -1.77
C GLY A 260 -3.54 8.92 -2.70
N ARG A 261 -3.63 8.63 -4.01
CA ARG A 261 -4.42 9.49 -4.93
C ARG A 261 -5.93 9.34 -4.72
N TRP A 262 -6.37 8.18 -4.25
CA TRP A 262 -7.74 7.92 -3.86
C TRP A 262 -7.82 6.92 -2.70
N ASP A 263 -8.98 6.92 -2.07
CA ASP A 263 -9.46 5.94 -1.12
C ASP A 263 -10.97 5.70 -1.33
N ALA A 264 -11.57 4.82 -0.55
CA ALA A 264 -12.98 4.44 -0.68
C ALA A 264 -13.98 5.62 -0.65
N ASP A 265 -13.63 6.74 -0.02
CA ASP A 265 -14.52 7.90 0.09
C ASP A 265 -14.17 8.99 -0.93
N SER A 266 -13.14 8.80 -1.75
CA SER A 266 -12.76 9.74 -2.79
C SER A 266 -13.86 9.84 -3.86
N ARG A 267 -14.19 11.06 -4.28
CA ARG A 267 -15.28 11.34 -5.25
C ARG A 267 -15.23 10.44 -6.49
N CYS A 268 -14.05 10.22 -7.07
CA CYS A 268 -13.88 9.37 -8.24
C CYS A 268 -14.30 7.91 -7.98
N ILE A 269 -13.97 7.35 -6.81
CA ILE A 269 -14.36 5.98 -6.41
C ILE A 269 -15.86 5.89 -6.20
N ARG A 270 -16.46 6.87 -5.52
CA ARG A 270 -17.91 6.94 -5.32
C ARG A 270 -18.68 7.01 -6.65
N GLN A 271 -18.23 7.87 -7.57
CA GLN A 271 -18.78 7.97 -8.93
C GLN A 271 -18.60 6.65 -9.73
N LEU A 272 -17.44 6.00 -9.61
CA LEU A 272 -17.16 4.73 -10.26
C LEU A 272 -18.16 3.65 -9.81
N TYR A 273 -18.34 3.50 -8.50
CA TYR A 273 -19.25 2.52 -7.93
C TYR A 273 -20.71 2.84 -8.25
N ALA A 274 -21.10 4.11 -8.21
CA ALA A 274 -22.43 4.57 -8.65
C ALA A 274 -22.70 4.28 -10.13
N SER A 275 -21.66 4.21 -10.97
CA SER A 275 -21.78 3.81 -12.39
C SER A 275 -21.95 2.29 -12.59
N GLY A 276 -21.97 1.50 -11.52
CA GLY A 276 -22.04 0.03 -11.56
C GLY A 276 -20.70 -0.66 -11.83
N ARG A 277 -19.60 0.10 -11.91
CA ARG A 277 -18.23 -0.42 -12.06
C ARG A 277 -17.60 -0.57 -10.68
N PHE A 278 -17.00 -1.72 -10.39
CA PHE A 278 -16.42 -2.01 -9.06
C PHE A 278 -14.92 -2.34 -9.09
N THR A 279 -14.31 -2.36 -10.28
CA THR A 279 -12.87 -2.53 -10.51
C THR A 279 -12.24 -1.21 -10.94
N ILE A 280 -11.04 -0.92 -10.46
CA ILE A 280 -10.34 0.32 -10.80
C ILE A 280 -9.86 0.27 -12.25
N PRO A 281 -10.22 1.27 -13.08
CA PRO A 281 -9.78 1.30 -14.47
C PRO A 281 -8.25 1.39 -14.59
N PHE A 282 -7.68 0.66 -15.53
CA PHE A 282 -6.23 0.62 -15.73
C PHE A 282 -5.66 1.99 -16.10
N GLU A 283 -6.42 2.83 -16.81
CA GLU A 283 -6.07 4.20 -17.17
C GLU A 283 -5.91 5.15 -15.97
N TRP A 284 -6.38 4.76 -14.78
CA TRP A 284 -6.14 5.52 -13.55
C TRP A 284 -4.79 5.20 -12.92
N LYS A 285 -4.18 4.07 -13.28
CA LYS A 285 -2.90 3.62 -12.75
C LYS A 285 -1.76 4.42 -13.39
N HIS A 286 -0.66 4.50 -12.67
CA HIS A 286 0.60 5.08 -13.17
C HIS A 286 1.77 4.16 -12.83
N PRO A 287 3.00 4.45 -13.27
CA PRO A 287 4.18 3.63 -12.98
C PRO A 287 4.38 3.41 -11.49
N TYR A 288 5.18 2.41 -11.13
CA TYR A 288 5.53 2.14 -9.75
C TYR A 288 6.36 3.32 -9.18
N CYS A 289 5.63 4.29 -8.61
CA CYS A 289 6.14 5.64 -8.36
C CYS A 289 6.82 5.77 -7.00
N HIS A 290 7.59 6.84 -6.80
CA HIS A 290 8.35 7.08 -5.57
C HIS A 290 7.51 7.01 -4.29
N SER A 291 6.27 7.51 -4.29
CA SER A 291 5.39 7.41 -3.12
C SER A 291 5.01 5.96 -2.82
N SER A 292 4.65 5.16 -3.85
CA SER A 292 4.36 3.73 -3.67
C SER A 292 5.60 2.98 -3.18
N VAL A 293 6.76 3.24 -3.80
CA VAL A 293 8.03 2.58 -3.47
C VAL A 293 8.44 2.90 -2.04
N GLN A 294 8.34 4.18 -1.63
CA GLN A 294 8.62 4.60 -0.25
C GLN A 294 7.73 3.83 0.74
N THR A 295 6.43 3.73 0.47
CA THR A 295 5.50 2.98 1.31
C THR A 295 5.87 1.49 1.40
N ILE A 296 6.13 0.83 0.28
CA ILE A 296 6.53 -0.60 0.27
C ILE A 296 7.84 -0.79 1.05
N CYS A 297 8.86 0.01 0.75
CA CYS A 297 10.17 -0.14 1.38
C CYS A 297 10.13 0.18 2.88
N HIS A 298 9.38 1.19 3.31
CA HIS A 298 9.20 1.46 4.73
C HIS A 298 8.55 0.28 5.45
N LEU A 299 7.54 -0.36 4.85
CA LEU A 299 6.92 -1.57 5.41
C LEU A 299 7.91 -2.73 5.51
N ILE A 300 8.75 -2.95 4.49
CA ILE A 300 9.82 -3.96 4.54
C ILE A 300 10.79 -3.66 5.69
N THR A 301 11.21 -2.41 5.84
CA THR A 301 12.05 -1.97 6.96
C THR A 301 11.36 -2.23 8.31
N THR A 302 10.07 -1.89 8.44
CA THR A 302 9.29 -2.13 9.67
C THR A 302 9.20 -3.62 10.03
N LEU A 303 9.04 -4.48 9.03
CA LEU A 303 8.89 -5.93 9.22
C LEU A 303 10.21 -6.57 9.66
N PHE A 304 11.32 -6.25 8.98
CA PHE A 304 12.53 -7.06 9.04
C PHE A 304 13.75 -6.38 9.66
N VAL A 305 13.83 -5.04 9.66
CA VAL A 305 15.03 -4.32 10.11
C VAL A 305 14.92 -3.85 11.56
N ILE A 306 13.71 -3.56 12.06
CA ILE A 306 13.54 -2.98 13.41
C ILE A 306 13.96 -3.93 14.53
N ASP A 307 13.61 -5.21 14.43
CA ASP A 307 13.81 -6.17 15.54
C ASP A 307 14.47 -7.50 15.09
N PHE A 308 14.83 -7.65 13.81
CA PHE A 308 15.46 -8.85 13.22
C PHE A 308 14.81 -10.21 13.58
N SER A 309 13.57 -10.23 14.11
CA SER A 309 12.92 -11.45 14.63
C SER A 309 12.35 -12.33 13.52
N LEU A 310 12.08 -11.74 12.36
CA LEU A 310 11.34 -12.37 11.29
C LEU A 310 12.28 -12.71 10.12
N ASP A 311 12.27 -13.97 9.67
CA ASP A 311 13.02 -14.36 8.48
C ASP A 311 12.31 -13.86 7.23
N ILE A 312 12.95 -12.93 6.50
CA ILE A 312 12.43 -12.43 5.24
C ILE A 312 12.37 -13.52 4.17
N ASN A 313 13.20 -14.56 4.27
CA ASN A 313 13.40 -15.59 3.24
C ASN A 313 12.35 -16.72 3.24
N LEU A 314 11.23 -16.53 3.93
CA LEU A 314 10.16 -17.52 3.95
C LEU A 314 9.52 -17.70 2.55
N PRO A 315 9.11 -18.92 2.17
CA PRO A 315 8.47 -19.17 0.88
C PRO A 315 7.19 -18.33 0.68
N SER A 316 7.06 -17.77 -0.51
CA SER A 316 5.88 -17.02 -0.94
C SER A 316 4.72 -17.96 -1.26
N GLY A 317 3.50 -17.51 -0.96
CA GLY A 317 2.28 -18.13 -1.46
C GLY A 317 1.93 -17.71 -2.89
N LEU A 318 2.53 -16.63 -3.41
CA LEU A 318 2.24 -16.10 -4.74
C LEU A 318 2.86 -16.95 -5.84
N PHE A 319 2.18 -16.98 -6.99
CA PHE A 319 2.58 -17.72 -8.20
C PHE A 319 2.87 -19.20 -7.96
N SER A 320 2.41 -19.75 -6.82
CA SER A 320 2.59 -21.15 -6.47
C SER A 320 2.00 -22.04 -7.56
N LYS A 321 2.79 -23.00 -8.03
CA LYS A 321 2.35 -24.03 -8.97
C LYS A 321 2.51 -25.40 -8.34
N ARG A 322 1.82 -26.39 -8.90
CA ARG A 322 2.02 -27.80 -8.53
C ARG A 322 2.45 -28.57 -9.76
N CYS A 323 3.56 -29.29 -9.66
CA CYS A 323 4.04 -30.09 -10.78
C CYS A 323 3.02 -31.20 -11.10
N GLY A 324 2.57 -31.27 -12.36
CA GLY A 324 1.58 -32.25 -12.80
C GLY A 324 2.03 -33.71 -12.66
N ARG A 325 3.35 -33.95 -12.75
CA ARG A 325 3.95 -35.29 -12.72
C ARG A 325 4.41 -35.73 -11.34
N CYS A 326 5.32 -34.99 -10.69
CA CYS A 326 5.86 -35.37 -9.38
C CYS A 326 5.03 -34.83 -8.19
N ARG A 327 4.01 -34.01 -8.44
CA ARG A 327 3.11 -33.42 -7.43
C ARG A 327 3.77 -32.50 -6.41
N LYS A 328 5.05 -32.16 -6.58
CA LYS A 328 5.79 -31.19 -5.78
C LYS A 328 5.17 -29.80 -5.90
N ASP A 329 5.05 -29.12 -4.78
CA ASP A 329 4.65 -27.71 -4.73
C ASP A 329 5.86 -26.85 -5.08
N LEU A 330 5.67 -26.01 -6.09
CA LEU A 330 6.67 -25.11 -6.66
C LEU A 330 6.35 -23.72 -6.13
N LYS A 331 7.02 -23.35 -5.03
CA LYS A 331 6.86 -22.05 -4.35
C LYS A 331 8.07 -21.17 -4.62
N LEU A 332 7.81 -19.90 -4.90
CA LEU A 332 8.85 -18.88 -5.05
C LEU A 332 9.38 -18.47 -3.68
N LEU A 333 10.64 -18.02 -3.63
CA LEU A 333 11.15 -17.25 -2.50
C LEU A 333 10.94 -15.75 -2.76
N PRO A 334 11.14 -14.86 -1.79
CA PRO A 334 10.80 -13.44 -1.93
C PRO A 334 11.45 -12.74 -3.12
N LEU A 335 12.74 -13.01 -3.38
CA LEU A 335 13.44 -12.41 -4.52
C LEU A 335 12.94 -12.96 -5.86
N HIS A 336 12.62 -14.25 -5.97
CA HIS A 336 11.95 -14.80 -7.17
C HIS A 336 10.57 -14.19 -7.38
N THR A 337 9.85 -13.93 -6.29
CA THR A 337 8.54 -13.26 -6.34
C THR A 337 8.69 -11.83 -6.85
N LEU A 338 9.71 -11.09 -6.40
CA LEU A 338 10.02 -9.77 -6.90
C LEU A 338 10.43 -9.79 -8.39
N VAL A 339 11.16 -10.81 -8.86
CA VAL A 339 11.45 -11.00 -10.29
C VAL A 339 10.16 -11.11 -11.09
N MET A 340 9.18 -11.89 -10.62
CA MET A 340 7.87 -11.98 -11.28
C MET A 340 7.10 -10.66 -11.23
N VAL A 341 7.13 -9.93 -10.11
CA VAL A 341 6.52 -8.60 -10.00
C VAL A 341 7.15 -7.62 -11.02
N ALA A 342 8.48 -7.61 -11.11
CA ALA A 342 9.22 -6.79 -12.07
C ALA A 342 8.89 -7.18 -13.52
N LEU A 343 8.73 -8.47 -13.81
CA LEU A 343 8.31 -8.96 -15.12
C LEU A 343 6.91 -8.43 -15.48
N TYR A 344 5.95 -8.47 -14.55
CA TYR A 344 4.60 -7.94 -14.78
C TYR A 344 4.54 -6.41 -14.88
N LEU A 345 5.37 -5.68 -14.12
CA LEU A 345 5.57 -4.24 -14.33
C LEU A 345 6.11 -3.97 -15.74
N GLY A 346 6.94 -4.87 -16.25
CA GLY A 346 7.51 -4.76 -17.59
C GLY A 346 6.51 -5.05 -18.70
N ASP A 347 5.84 -6.18 -18.60
CA ASP A 347 4.97 -6.67 -19.66
C ASP A 347 3.62 -5.95 -19.65
N ARG A 348 3.08 -5.71 -18.45
CA ARG A 348 1.69 -5.30 -18.23
C ARG A 348 1.54 -4.06 -17.36
N GLY A 349 2.65 -3.36 -17.12
CA GLY A 349 2.67 -2.09 -16.42
C GLY A 349 2.29 -0.91 -17.30
N THR A 350 2.07 0.22 -16.65
CA THR A 350 1.62 1.47 -17.28
C THR A 350 2.69 2.11 -18.16
N SER A 351 2.27 3.06 -19.02
CA SER A 351 3.18 3.84 -19.86
C SER A 351 4.11 4.72 -19.01
N GLY A 352 5.41 4.71 -19.33
CA GLY A 352 6.43 5.46 -18.59
C GLY A 352 7.08 4.69 -17.43
N GLU A 353 6.78 3.40 -17.28
CA GLU A 353 7.49 2.54 -16.32
C GLU A 353 8.99 2.45 -16.64
N THR A 354 9.82 2.76 -15.65
CA THR A 354 11.28 2.85 -15.74
C THR A 354 12.00 1.70 -15.04
N MET A 355 11.27 0.89 -14.26
CA MET A 355 11.76 -0.11 -13.31
C MET A 355 12.50 0.44 -12.10
N PHE A 356 12.56 1.76 -11.91
CA PHE A 356 13.15 2.35 -10.71
C PHE A 356 12.53 1.75 -9.44
N GLY A 357 11.21 1.65 -9.38
CA GLY A 357 10.54 1.11 -8.20
C GLY A 357 10.93 -0.34 -7.91
N ALA A 358 11.05 -1.18 -8.93
CA ALA A 358 11.48 -2.57 -8.77
C ALA A 358 12.95 -2.66 -8.28
N ILE A 359 13.84 -1.82 -8.82
CA ILE A 359 15.25 -1.74 -8.41
C ILE A 359 15.35 -1.26 -6.95
N ALA A 360 14.60 -0.23 -6.59
CA ALA A 360 14.56 0.30 -5.23
C ALA A 360 14.04 -0.75 -4.24
N THR A 361 12.93 -1.44 -4.56
CA THR A 361 12.41 -2.54 -3.73
C THR A 361 13.41 -3.69 -3.62
N LEU A 362 14.11 -4.05 -4.70
CA LEU A 362 15.18 -5.06 -4.65
C LEU A 362 16.30 -4.64 -3.70
N SER A 363 16.79 -3.41 -3.81
CA SER A 363 17.84 -2.91 -2.93
C SER A 363 17.41 -2.84 -1.45
N CYS A 364 16.14 -2.51 -1.18
CA CYS A 364 15.57 -2.53 0.15
C CYS A 364 15.48 -3.96 0.71
N MET A 365 15.01 -4.93 -0.07
CA MET A 365 14.93 -6.33 0.35
C MET A 365 16.31 -6.93 0.63
N LEU A 366 17.31 -6.60 -0.19
CA LEU A 366 18.70 -7.01 0.03
C LEU A 366 19.27 -6.40 1.32
N ALA A 367 19.04 -5.10 1.57
CA ALA A 367 19.41 -4.45 2.82
C ALA A 367 18.65 -5.03 4.05
N ALA A 368 17.45 -5.56 3.84
CA ALA A 368 16.64 -6.25 4.84
C ALA A 368 17.04 -7.73 5.05
N GLY A 369 18.06 -8.22 4.35
CA GLY A 369 18.63 -9.55 4.58
C GLY A 369 18.08 -10.67 3.69
N THR A 370 17.43 -10.37 2.56
CA THR A 370 17.12 -11.44 1.59
C THR A 370 18.39 -12.06 1.04
N ASN A 371 18.41 -13.38 0.91
CA ASN A 371 19.56 -14.12 0.42
C ASN A 371 19.46 -14.35 -1.11
N PRO A 372 20.28 -13.66 -1.93
CA PRO A 372 20.26 -13.82 -3.39
C PRO A 372 20.75 -15.19 -3.86
N CYS A 373 21.46 -15.95 -3.02
CA CYS A 373 21.99 -17.27 -3.35
C CYS A 373 20.97 -18.39 -3.13
N GLN A 374 19.83 -18.12 -2.49
CA GLN A 374 18.83 -19.16 -2.28
C GLN A 374 18.17 -19.56 -3.59
N THR A 375 18.02 -20.87 -3.77
CA THR A 375 17.33 -21.44 -4.93
C THR A 375 15.93 -21.89 -4.55
N ALA A 376 15.03 -21.81 -5.51
CA ALA A 376 13.67 -22.31 -5.41
C ALA A 376 13.38 -23.28 -6.55
N GLU A 377 12.49 -24.23 -6.30
CA GLU A 377 12.07 -25.22 -7.29
C GLU A 377 11.00 -24.62 -8.19
N ILE A 378 11.39 -24.27 -9.42
CA ILE A 378 10.60 -23.44 -10.31
C ILE A 378 10.48 -24.10 -11.67
N SER A 379 9.26 -24.11 -12.21
CA SER A 379 9.01 -24.39 -13.63
C SER A 379 8.70 -23.08 -14.34
N VAL A 380 9.65 -22.58 -15.15
CA VAL A 380 9.48 -21.33 -15.90
C VAL A 380 8.32 -21.44 -16.89
N SER A 381 8.18 -22.58 -17.56
CA SER A 381 7.05 -22.84 -18.46
C SER A 381 5.70 -22.77 -17.72
N ALA A 382 5.62 -23.24 -16.48
CA ALA A 382 4.40 -23.16 -15.69
C ALA A 382 4.09 -21.74 -15.21
N LEU A 383 5.11 -20.94 -14.91
CA LEU A 383 4.96 -19.52 -14.56
C LEU A 383 4.50 -18.68 -15.77
N LEU A 384 5.03 -18.98 -16.96
CA LEU A 384 4.70 -18.28 -18.21
C LEU A 384 3.47 -18.86 -18.93
N GLY A 385 2.82 -19.90 -18.38
CA GLY A 385 1.61 -20.50 -18.94
C GLY A 385 1.83 -21.34 -20.20
N THR A 386 3.06 -21.76 -20.49
CA THR A 386 3.43 -22.58 -21.65
C THR A 386 3.64 -24.06 -21.31
N ASP A 387 3.36 -24.47 -20.07
CA ASP A 387 3.54 -25.84 -19.60
C ASP A 387 2.49 -26.80 -20.20
N THR A 388 2.96 -27.96 -20.65
CA THR A 388 2.11 -29.03 -21.18
C THR A 388 1.67 -30.03 -20.11
N GLY A 389 2.26 -29.98 -18.91
CA GLY A 389 1.91 -30.81 -17.76
C GLY A 389 2.31 -32.29 -17.87
N LYS A 390 2.98 -32.68 -18.97
CA LYS A 390 3.36 -34.08 -19.25
C LYS A 390 4.69 -34.49 -18.62
N GLU A 391 5.59 -33.54 -18.39
CA GLU A 391 6.95 -33.78 -17.90
C GLU A 391 7.29 -32.90 -16.70
N CYS A 392 8.31 -33.30 -15.93
CA CYS A 392 8.84 -32.42 -14.88
C CYS A 392 9.81 -31.44 -15.53
N THR A 393 9.41 -30.19 -15.67
CA THR A 393 10.23 -29.09 -16.21
C THR A 393 10.76 -28.15 -15.13
N HIS A 394 10.54 -28.46 -13.84
CA HIS A 394 11.05 -27.64 -12.75
C HIS A 394 12.51 -27.94 -12.46
N SER A 395 13.26 -26.92 -12.08
CA SER A 395 14.65 -27.01 -11.61
C SER A 395 14.86 -26.12 -10.40
N SER A 396 15.94 -26.33 -9.66
CA SER A 396 16.39 -25.41 -8.62
C SER A 396 17.04 -24.20 -9.28
N VAL A 397 16.47 -23.01 -9.07
CA VAL A 397 16.84 -21.79 -9.79
C VAL A 397 17.00 -20.65 -8.78
N THR A 398 18.05 -19.83 -8.91
CA THR A 398 18.25 -18.58 -8.16
C THR A 398 17.39 -17.45 -8.73
N PRO A 399 17.18 -16.32 -8.01
CA PRO A 399 16.43 -15.19 -8.56
C PRO A 399 17.03 -14.64 -9.86
N SER A 400 18.37 -14.58 -9.95
CA SER A 400 19.03 -14.09 -11.16
C SER A 400 18.89 -15.04 -12.34
N GLU A 401 19.03 -16.35 -12.10
CA GLU A 401 18.78 -17.36 -13.13
C GLU A 401 17.32 -17.32 -13.62
N LEU A 402 16.34 -17.13 -12.72
CA LEU A 402 14.94 -16.96 -13.10
C LEU A 402 14.77 -15.75 -14.04
N ALA A 403 15.39 -14.61 -13.70
CA ALA A 403 15.30 -13.42 -14.52
C ALA A 403 15.97 -13.60 -15.89
N SER A 404 17.06 -14.38 -15.94
CA SER A 404 17.77 -14.74 -17.18
C SER A 404 17.03 -15.76 -18.05
N LEU A 405 16.09 -16.52 -17.47
CA LEU A 405 15.24 -17.47 -18.18
C LEU A 405 13.99 -16.81 -18.81
N VAL A 406 13.76 -15.52 -18.55
CA VAL A 406 12.72 -14.75 -19.23
C VAL A 406 13.09 -14.64 -20.72
N PRO A 407 12.21 -15.01 -21.67
CA PRO A 407 12.54 -14.96 -23.09
C PRO A 407 12.88 -13.55 -23.57
N ASP A 408 14.00 -13.39 -24.29
CA ASP A 408 14.44 -12.10 -24.82
C ASP A 408 13.36 -11.40 -25.65
N GLY A 409 12.59 -12.15 -26.44
CA GLY A 409 11.50 -11.61 -27.26
C GLY A 409 10.41 -10.89 -26.45
N VAL A 410 10.19 -11.27 -25.18
CA VAL A 410 9.27 -10.55 -24.27
C VAL A 410 9.87 -9.19 -23.93
N VAL A 411 11.12 -9.17 -23.46
CA VAL A 411 11.79 -7.94 -23.04
C VAL A 411 12.03 -7.00 -24.22
N GLU A 412 12.45 -7.51 -25.38
CA GLU A 412 12.71 -6.72 -26.59
C GLU A 412 11.46 -6.02 -27.13
N SER A 413 10.26 -6.53 -26.82
CA SER A 413 8.99 -5.89 -27.17
C SER A 413 8.70 -4.62 -26.36
N TRP A 414 9.37 -4.44 -25.22
CA TRP A 414 9.13 -3.33 -24.30
C TRP A 414 9.75 -2.02 -24.79
N PRO A 415 9.27 -0.85 -24.32
CA PRO A 415 9.96 0.42 -24.52
C PRO A 415 11.41 0.39 -24.03
N ARG A 416 12.32 1.11 -24.71
CA ARG A 416 13.78 1.10 -24.41
C ARG A 416 14.13 1.42 -22.96
N GLU A 417 13.43 2.37 -22.36
CA GLU A 417 13.65 2.76 -20.96
C GLU A 417 13.37 1.59 -20.00
N ARG A 418 12.30 0.86 -20.26
CA ARG A 418 11.88 -0.31 -19.49
C ARG A 418 12.83 -1.50 -19.70
N GLN A 419 13.32 -1.72 -20.93
CA GLN A 419 14.37 -2.70 -21.20
C GLN A 419 15.64 -2.40 -20.42
N ARG A 420 16.07 -1.13 -20.40
CA ARG A 420 17.23 -0.68 -19.64
C ARG A 420 17.02 -0.90 -18.14
N GLY A 421 15.85 -0.54 -17.63
CA GLY A 421 15.44 -0.79 -16.25
C GLY A 421 15.49 -2.26 -15.87
N TRP A 422 14.96 -3.15 -16.71
CA TRP A 422 15.02 -4.60 -16.51
C TRP A 422 16.46 -5.12 -16.47
N ARG A 423 17.30 -4.70 -17.43
CA ARG A 423 18.73 -5.08 -17.44
C ARG A 423 19.45 -4.62 -16.18
N ALA A 424 19.15 -3.41 -15.69
CA ALA A 424 19.69 -2.93 -14.42
C ALA A 424 19.20 -3.75 -13.23
N PHE A 425 17.91 -4.12 -13.19
CA PHE A 425 17.36 -5.01 -12.17
C PHE A 425 18.08 -6.38 -12.15
N VAL A 426 18.26 -7.00 -13.31
CA VAL A 426 19.01 -8.28 -13.43
C VAL A 426 20.47 -8.11 -13.01
N ALA A 427 21.14 -7.05 -13.47
CA ALA A 427 22.53 -6.78 -13.08
C ALA A 427 22.70 -6.56 -11.57
N VAL A 428 21.70 -5.99 -10.88
CA VAL A 428 21.72 -5.87 -9.41
C VAL A 428 21.59 -7.25 -8.74
N LEU A 429 20.76 -8.16 -9.27
CA LEU A 429 20.67 -9.53 -8.77
C LEU A 429 21.99 -10.29 -8.94
N ASP A 430 22.61 -10.21 -10.12
CA ASP A 430 23.94 -10.81 -10.38
C ASP A 430 25.02 -10.24 -9.46
N PHE A 431 25.00 -8.91 -9.27
CA PHE A 431 25.91 -8.24 -8.38
C PHE A 431 25.73 -8.69 -6.93
N ALA A 432 24.49 -8.82 -6.46
CA ALA A 432 24.20 -9.35 -5.13
C ALA A 432 24.63 -10.82 -4.96
N LEU A 433 24.40 -11.64 -5.99
CA LEU A 433 24.81 -13.06 -6.02
C LEU A 433 26.33 -13.23 -5.91
N SER A 434 27.11 -12.26 -6.40
CA SER A 434 28.58 -12.27 -6.27
C SER A 434 29.10 -12.06 -4.83
N GLY A 435 28.24 -11.74 -3.86
CA GLY A 435 28.64 -11.49 -2.47
C GLY A 435 29.24 -10.11 -2.23
N SER A 436 28.99 -9.15 -3.12
CA SER A 436 29.57 -7.81 -3.05
C SER A 436 29.01 -6.97 -1.89
N GLN A 437 29.87 -6.20 -1.22
CA GLN A 437 29.53 -5.43 -0.01
C GLN A 437 28.94 -4.04 -0.29
N ASP A 438 28.93 -3.57 -1.54
CA ASP A 438 28.50 -2.21 -1.90
C ASP A 438 26.99 -2.09 -2.17
N LEU A 439 26.17 -3.07 -1.77
CA LEU A 439 24.71 -3.03 -1.97
C LEU A 439 24.04 -1.88 -1.20
N GLY A 440 24.58 -1.51 -0.03
CA GLY A 440 24.10 -0.38 0.76
C GLY A 440 24.16 0.96 0.01
N VAL A 441 25.10 1.12 -0.93
CA VAL A 441 25.20 2.33 -1.76
C VAL A 441 23.97 2.52 -2.64
N LEU A 442 23.47 1.42 -3.23
CA LEU A 442 22.28 1.44 -4.08
C LEU A 442 21.02 1.72 -3.25
N TRP A 443 20.91 1.10 -2.07
CA TRP A 443 19.77 1.36 -1.19
C TRP A 443 19.77 2.81 -0.69
N GLY A 444 20.91 3.33 -0.24
CA GLY A 444 21.06 4.73 0.12
C GLY A 444 20.71 5.67 -1.04
N ALA A 445 21.04 5.31 -2.29
CA ALA A 445 20.75 6.16 -3.46
C ALA A 445 19.26 6.16 -3.78
N SER A 446 18.63 4.99 -3.67
CA SER A 446 17.19 4.80 -3.87
C SER A 446 16.39 5.58 -2.83
N GLN A 447 16.80 5.54 -1.55
CA GLN A 447 16.21 6.35 -0.49
C GLN A 447 16.32 7.85 -0.79
N THR A 448 17.50 8.34 -1.18
CA THR A 448 17.65 9.76 -1.52
C THR A 448 16.76 10.15 -2.69
N GLU A 449 16.71 9.36 -3.76
CA GLU A 449 15.82 9.61 -4.90
C GLU A 449 14.35 9.68 -4.44
N MET A 450 13.90 8.71 -3.64
CA MET A 450 12.56 8.68 -3.03
C MET A 450 12.30 9.80 -2.02
N LEU A 451 13.30 10.47 -1.47
CA LEU A 451 13.09 11.50 -0.46
C LEU A 451 13.39 12.90 -0.96
N THR A 452 13.84 13.04 -2.21
CA THR A 452 14.23 14.33 -2.80
C THR A 452 13.54 14.61 -4.12
N TYR A 453 13.03 13.58 -4.81
CA TYR A 453 12.42 13.72 -6.12
C TYR A 453 10.97 13.26 -6.18
N ARG A 454 10.07 14.11 -6.69
CA ARG A 454 8.71 13.75 -7.09
C ARG A 454 8.35 14.43 -8.39
N ARG A 455 7.63 13.73 -9.26
CA ARG A 455 7.02 14.34 -10.44
C ARG A 455 6.08 15.49 -10.03
N ILE A 456 6.31 16.71 -10.55
CA ILE A 456 5.48 17.90 -10.26
C ILE A 456 4.53 18.16 -11.43
N LYS A 457 5.03 18.07 -12.66
CA LYS A 457 4.31 18.30 -13.91
C LYS A 457 4.24 17.01 -14.74
N THR A 458 3.26 16.92 -15.61
CA THR A 458 3.12 15.78 -16.54
C THR A 458 4.27 15.69 -17.56
N ILE A 459 5.04 16.75 -17.76
CA ILE A 459 6.24 16.72 -18.60
C ILE A 459 7.50 16.27 -17.85
N ASP A 460 7.47 16.29 -16.51
CA ASP A 460 8.62 15.91 -15.71
C ASP A 460 8.82 14.39 -15.82
N PRO A 461 10.08 13.92 -15.84
CA PRO A 461 10.37 12.51 -15.87
C PRO A 461 9.89 11.81 -14.60
N TRP A 462 9.75 10.48 -14.67
CA TRP A 462 9.36 9.70 -13.49
C TRP A 462 10.49 9.57 -12.49
N VAL A 463 11.75 9.58 -12.94
CA VAL A 463 12.97 9.47 -12.14
C VAL A 463 13.83 10.71 -12.39
N SER A 464 14.52 11.21 -11.36
CA SER A 464 15.42 12.35 -11.52
C SER A 464 16.61 12.01 -12.43
N ASP A 465 17.26 13.04 -12.95
CA ASP A 465 18.55 12.92 -13.64
C ASP A 465 19.70 12.48 -12.71
N ARG A 466 19.45 12.42 -11.39
CA ARG A 466 20.45 12.05 -10.38
C ARG A 466 20.46 10.56 -10.08
N PHE A 467 19.36 9.85 -10.33
CA PHE A 467 19.29 8.39 -10.32
C PHE A 467 19.31 7.86 -11.75
N ASP A 468 20.49 7.88 -12.37
CA ASP A 468 20.66 7.44 -13.76
C ASP A 468 20.82 5.91 -13.86
N ILE A 469 19.76 5.23 -14.32
CA ILE A 469 19.73 3.78 -14.51
C ILE A 469 20.76 3.30 -15.55
N GLN A 470 21.07 4.11 -16.58
CA GLN A 470 22.09 3.74 -17.57
C GLN A 470 23.48 3.75 -16.93
N GLN A 471 23.78 4.75 -16.10
CA GLN A 471 25.05 4.83 -15.38
C GLN A 471 25.18 3.74 -14.32
N LEU A 472 24.07 3.38 -13.63
CA LEU A 472 24.02 2.22 -12.74
C LEU A 472 24.40 0.94 -13.51
N LEU A 473 23.73 0.68 -14.64
CA LEU A 473 23.97 -0.50 -15.45
C LEU A 473 25.42 -0.57 -15.94
N GLN A 474 25.96 0.54 -16.45
CA GLN A 474 27.35 0.62 -16.90
C GLN A 474 28.33 0.36 -15.74
N GLY A 475 28.06 0.92 -14.55
CA GLY A 475 28.86 0.67 -13.36
C GLY A 475 28.90 -0.79 -12.96
N LEU A 476 27.75 -1.45 -12.91
CA LEU A 476 27.67 -2.87 -12.57
C LEU A 476 28.45 -3.77 -13.54
N TYR A 477 28.58 -3.39 -14.82
CA TYR A 477 29.37 -4.12 -15.81
C TYR A 477 30.88 -3.79 -15.80
N ASP A 478 31.26 -2.52 -15.73
CA ASP A 478 32.66 -2.09 -15.93
C ASP A 478 33.54 -2.24 -14.69
N ARG A 479 32.95 -1.97 -13.51
CA ARG A 479 33.62 -2.05 -12.20
C ARG A 479 32.53 -2.36 -11.19
N PRO A 480 32.35 -3.61 -10.74
CA PRO A 480 31.15 -4.08 -10.05
C PRO A 480 30.93 -3.30 -8.74
N ARG A 481 30.34 -2.11 -8.86
CA ARG A 481 30.07 -1.12 -7.82
C ARG A 481 28.96 -0.21 -8.34
N PRO A 482 27.89 0.03 -7.57
CA PRO A 482 26.83 0.96 -7.93
C PRO A 482 27.25 2.44 -7.78
N THR A 483 28.54 2.73 -7.79
CA THR A 483 29.12 4.05 -7.45
C THR A 483 28.98 5.09 -8.56
N ASN A 484 28.62 4.66 -9.77
CA ASN A 484 28.51 5.53 -10.94
C ASN A 484 27.21 6.35 -10.99
N ILE A 485 26.25 6.07 -10.10
CA ILE A 485 25.03 6.87 -9.99
C ILE A 485 25.41 8.29 -9.57
N PRO A 486 24.91 9.35 -10.23
CA PRO A 486 25.22 10.74 -9.85
C PRO A 486 24.95 11.07 -8.38
N LEU A 487 23.90 10.49 -7.77
CA LEU A 487 23.67 10.61 -6.34
C LEU A 487 24.84 10.11 -5.48
N HIS A 488 25.63 9.13 -5.93
CA HIS A 488 26.79 8.59 -5.20
C HIS A 488 28.12 9.21 -5.54
N ARG A 489 28.29 9.73 -6.76
CA ARG A 489 29.60 10.06 -7.31
C ARG A 489 30.48 10.78 -6.28
N ASP A 490 31.57 10.11 -5.88
CA ASP A 490 32.50 10.59 -4.86
C ASP A 490 32.94 12.03 -5.19
N GLY A 491 32.75 12.95 -4.23
CA GLY A 491 33.14 14.35 -4.35
C GLY A 491 32.02 15.35 -4.63
N ASP A 492 30.84 14.91 -5.10
CA ASP A 492 29.72 15.84 -5.37
C ASP A 492 28.99 16.28 -4.09
N GLY A 493 29.22 15.55 -3.00
CA GLY A 493 28.74 15.85 -1.65
C GLY A 493 27.24 16.15 -1.66
N LEU A 494 26.44 15.26 -2.26
CA LEU A 494 24.98 15.40 -2.37
C LEU A 494 24.23 14.64 -1.27
N ARG A 495 24.80 13.57 -0.72
CA ARG A 495 24.16 12.72 0.29
C ARG A 495 24.88 12.78 1.62
N GLN A 496 24.12 12.63 2.71
CA GLN A 496 24.70 12.43 4.04
C GLN A 496 25.31 11.03 4.14
N TYR A 497 26.11 10.81 5.20
CA TYR A 497 26.73 9.53 5.49
C TYR A 497 25.68 8.45 5.84
N PHE A 498 25.90 7.25 5.33
CA PHE A 498 25.09 6.05 5.58
C PHE A 498 25.99 4.84 5.84
N ASP A 499 25.46 3.82 6.50
CA ASP A 499 26.19 2.61 6.86
C ASP A 499 26.33 1.59 5.71
N THR A 500 26.95 0.44 5.97
CA THR A 500 27.12 -0.63 4.96
C THR A 500 25.81 -1.24 4.45
N GLN A 501 24.71 -1.08 5.20
CA GLN A 501 23.38 -1.51 4.79
C GLN A 501 22.63 -0.41 4.02
N GLY A 502 23.21 0.79 3.90
CA GLY A 502 22.58 1.94 3.24
C GLY A 502 21.68 2.75 4.15
N LEU A 503 21.73 2.54 5.47
CA LEU A 503 20.91 3.27 6.43
C LEU A 503 21.58 4.59 6.82
N PHE A 504 20.83 5.69 6.77
CA PHE A 504 21.35 7.02 7.05
C PHE A 504 21.52 7.25 8.56
N HIS A 505 22.60 7.94 8.95
CA HIS A 505 22.80 8.32 10.34
C HIS A 505 21.89 9.48 10.72
N GLY A 506 21.06 9.31 11.75
CA GLY A 506 20.11 10.31 12.17
C GLY A 506 19.14 9.82 13.24
N TYR A 507 18.18 10.66 13.60
CA TYR A 507 17.13 10.32 14.56
C TYR A 507 16.14 9.33 13.93
N GLY A 508 15.91 9.46 12.62
CA GLY A 508 15.12 8.53 11.81
C GLY A 508 15.96 7.48 11.08
N HIS A 509 16.86 6.75 11.76
CA HIS A 509 17.77 5.78 11.11
C HIS A 509 17.07 4.78 10.18
N LEU A 510 15.81 4.43 10.48
CA LEU A 510 14.98 3.51 9.69
C LEU A 510 14.03 4.25 8.73
N TYR A 511 13.78 5.53 8.98
CA TYR A 511 12.83 6.37 8.24
C TYR A 511 13.45 7.76 8.03
N PRO A 512 14.50 7.86 7.20
CA PRO A 512 15.26 9.09 7.11
C PRO A 512 14.38 10.20 6.56
N THR A 513 14.52 11.37 7.14
CA THR A 513 13.90 12.59 6.66
C THR A 513 14.63 13.08 5.40
N ASN A 514 13.97 13.95 4.65
CA ASN A 514 14.56 14.59 3.48
C ASN A 514 15.85 15.39 3.82
N HIS A 515 15.96 15.91 5.05
CA HIS A 515 17.16 16.59 5.57
C HIS A 515 18.30 15.62 5.95
N GLU A 516 17.99 14.38 6.31
CA GLU A 516 18.98 13.36 6.70
C GLU A 516 19.58 12.64 5.47
N VAL A 517 18.95 12.74 4.30
CA VAL A 517 19.50 12.12 3.08
C VAL A 517 20.36 13.05 2.25
N CYS A 518 20.43 14.34 2.59
CA CYS A 518 21.06 15.38 1.77
C CYS A 518 21.96 16.31 2.58
N THR A 519 23.17 16.54 2.07
CA THR A 519 24.13 17.53 2.60
C THR A 519 23.82 18.97 2.17
N ARG A 520 23.05 19.16 1.10
CA ARG A 520 22.58 20.46 0.61
C ARG A 520 21.21 20.34 -0.05
N TYR A 521 20.50 21.46 -0.17
CA TYR A 521 19.17 21.50 -0.77
C TYR A 521 19.22 21.31 -2.30
N PHE A 522 18.54 20.29 -2.82
CA PHE A 522 18.30 20.09 -4.27
C PHE A 522 16.95 19.40 -4.55
N MET A 523 16.07 19.37 -3.56
CA MET A 523 14.82 18.64 -3.59
C MET A 523 13.78 19.37 -4.45
N ASN A 524 12.81 18.66 -5.03
CA ASN A 524 11.67 19.25 -5.74
C ASN A 524 10.33 18.94 -5.04
N LEU A 525 10.32 19.13 -3.72
CA LEU A 525 9.24 18.74 -2.83
C LEU A 525 8.29 19.88 -2.43
N GLU A 526 8.48 21.10 -2.95
CA GLU A 526 7.83 22.34 -2.52
C GLU A 526 6.35 22.50 -2.95
N ASP A 527 5.67 21.41 -3.28
CA ASP A 527 4.23 21.39 -3.54
C ASP A 527 3.46 21.11 -2.24
N TRP A 528 3.38 22.13 -1.37
CA TRP A 528 2.78 22.03 -0.04
C TRP A 528 1.31 21.58 -0.03
N ARG A 529 0.57 21.79 -1.13
CA ARG A 529 -0.83 21.35 -1.25
C ARG A 529 -0.97 19.83 -1.39
N ARG A 530 0.12 19.14 -1.74
CA ARG A 530 0.16 17.70 -1.99
C ARG A 530 1.07 16.96 -1.03
N THR A 531 1.68 17.66 -0.08
CA THR A 531 2.61 17.09 0.89
C THR A 531 1.96 17.00 2.26
N THR A 532 1.91 15.79 2.79
CA THR A 532 1.55 15.51 4.18
C THR A 532 2.83 15.30 4.97
N PHE A 533 2.98 16.08 6.03
CA PHE A 533 4.08 15.92 6.99
C PHE A 533 3.63 14.98 8.09
N ILE A 534 4.49 14.00 8.37
CA ILE A 534 4.25 13.01 9.41
C ILE A 534 5.45 13.03 10.35
N ASP A 535 5.20 12.93 11.65
CA ASP A 535 6.29 12.74 12.59
C ASP A 535 6.93 11.36 12.31
N PRO A 536 8.28 11.24 12.38
CA PRO A 536 8.92 9.93 12.38
C PRO A 536 8.41 9.10 13.58
N PRO A 537 8.18 7.80 13.41
CA PRO A 537 7.67 6.92 14.46
C PRO A 537 8.60 6.79 15.67
#